data_AF-A0A960GRJ1-F1
#
_entry.id   AF-A0A960GRJ1-F1
#
_cell.length_a   1.000
_cell.length_b   1.000
_cell.length_c   1.000
_cell.angle_alpha   90.00
_cell.angle_beta   90.00
_cell.angle_gamma   90.00
#
_symmetry.space_group_name_H-M   'P 1'
#
loop_
_entity.id
_entity.type
_entity.pdbx_description
1 polymer ?
#
loop_
_entity_poly.entity_id
_entity_poly.type
_entity_poly.pdbx_seq_one_letter_code
_entity_poly.pdbx_strand_id
1 'polypeptide(L)'
;MTTRQTRAWAYLSRVAEPPCRQLADLVDQVGPVEAAERVRVGAVEASLAQRTEARREIDSAAEDLDLLHSRGGRLVTADDEEWPGLAFAAFGGSSFGGQPVRDKAEGHAPLALWVIGNASLDEVSERAAAIVGTRASTAYGEHVAGDLAAGLAEHEVAVVSGGAIVL
;
A
#
# COMPACT_ATOMS: atom_id res chain seq x y z
N MET A 1 2.39 -4.39 21.05
CA MET A 1 0.98 -4.79 21.25
C MET A 1 0.16 -4.15 20.14
N THR A 2 -0.69 -4.90 19.44
CA THR A 2 -1.54 -4.35 18.36
C THR A 2 -2.63 -3.46 18.96
N THR A 3 -2.70 -2.19 18.54
CA THR A 3 -3.73 -1.27 19.02
C THR A 3 -5.06 -1.51 18.29
N ARG A 4 -6.18 -0.98 18.82
CA ARG A 4 -7.48 -1.02 18.13
C ARG A 4 -7.41 -0.36 16.75
N GLN A 5 -6.64 0.72 16.63
CA GLN A 5 -6.42 1.45 15.38
C GLN A 5 -5.64 0.61 14.36
N THR A 6 -4.54 -0.03 14.77
CA THR A 6 -3.76 -0.90 13.87
C THR A 6 -4.61 -2.08 13.35
N ARG A 7 -5.45 -2.67 14.22
CA ARG A 7 -6.37 -3.74 13.81
C ARG A 7 -7.44 -3.25 12.82
N ALA A 8 -7.94 -2.04 13.02
CA ALA A 8 -8.90 -1.44 12.10
C ALA A 8 -8.26 -1.20 10.71
N TRP A 9 -7.05 -0.64 10.67
CA TRP A 9 -6.29 -0.49 9.42
C TRP A 9 -6.02 -1.82 8.71
N ALA A 10 -5.59 -2.84 9.45
CA ALA A 10 -5.36 -4.18 8.90
C ALA A 10 -6.64 -4.76 8.28
N TYR A 11 -7.77 -4.69 9.01
CA TYR A 11 -9.08 -5.12 8.51
C TYR A 11 -9.49 -4.36 7.23
N LEU A 12 -9.44 -3.04 7.26
CA LEU A 12 -9.83 -2.18 6.14
C LEU A 12 -8.97 -2.42 4.89
N SER A 13 -7.69 -2.71 5.06
CA SER A 13 -6.80 -3.03 3.93
C SER A 13 -7.12 -4.37 3.25
N ARG A 14 -7.84 -5.27 3.93
CA ARG A 14 -8.17 -6.63 3.46
C ARG A 14 -9.60 -6.76 2.93
N VAL A 15 -10.52 -5.97 3.50
CA VAL A 15 -11.97 -6.11 3.29
C VAL A 15 -12.43 -5.69 1.88
N ALA A 16 -11.70 -4.79 1.23
CA ALA A 16 -11.95 -4.37 -0.15
C ALA A 16 -10.75 -4.71 -1.04
N GLU A 17 -11.01 -4.93 -2.33
CA GLU A 17 -9.95 -5.01 -3.33
C GLU A 17 -9.33 -3.61 -3.55
N PRO A 18 -8.01 -3.44 -3.36
CA PRO A 18 -7.35 -2.17 -3.63
C PRO A 18 -7.25 -1.90 -5.14
N PRO A 19 -7.31 -0.64 -5.57
CA PRO A 19 -7.57 0.57 -4.79
C PRO A 19 -9.07 0.83 -4.60
N CYS A 20 -9.48 1.23 -3.39
CA CYS A 20 -10.88 1.51 -3.07
C CYS A 20 -11.06 2.94 -2.53
N ARG A 21 -11.30 3.90 -3.43
CA ARG A 21 -11.49 5.33 -3.07
C ARG A 21 -12.57 5.53 -2.04
N GLN A 22 -13.73 4.87 -2.19
CA GLN A 22 -14.87 5.03 -1.29
C GLN A 22 -14.54 4.62 0.14
N LEU A 23 -13.66 3.62 0.30
CA LEU A 23 -13.18 3.20 1.60
C LEU A 23 -12.20 4.22 2.19
N ALA A 24 -11.30 4.78 1.37
CA ALA A 24 -10.42 5.88 1.78
C ALA A 24 -11.20 7.13 2.19
N ASP A 25 -12.17 7.57 1.37
CA ASP A 25 -13.04 8.71 1.68
C ASP A 25 -13.82 8.50 3.00
N LEU A 26 -14.25 7.26 3.29
CA LEU A 26 -14.91 6.93 4.55
C LEU A 26 -13.93 7.04 5.73
N VAL A 27 -12.73 6.48 5.59
CA VAL A 27 -11.69 6.54 6.64
C VAL A 27 -11.30 8.00 6.93
N ASP A 28 -11.17 8.83 5.90
CA ASP A 28 -10.87 10.26 6.06
C ASP A 28 -11.99 11.01 6.83
N GLN A 29 -13.25 10.60 6.64
CA GLN A 29 -14.40 11.25 7.26
C GLN A 29 -14.61 10.86 8.72
N VAL A 30 -14.43 9.57 9.06
CA VAL A 30 -14.82 9.05 10.39
C VAL A 30 -13.67 8.40 11.17
N GLY A 31 -12.50 8.30 10.56
CA GLY A 31 -11.35 7.59 11.10
C GLY A 31 -11.42 6.07 10.88
N PRO A 32 -10.28 5.35 11.02
CA PRO A 32 -10.17 3.94 10.68
C PRO A 32 -11.01 3.03 11.57
N VAL A 33 -11.10 3.33 12.87
CA VAL A 33 -11.84 2.49 13.83
C VAL A 33 -13.34 2.49 13.53
N GLU A 34 -13.94 3.67 13.40
CA GLU A 34 -15.37 3.81 13.09
C GLU A 34 -15.70 3.30 11.68
N ALA A 35 -14.82 3.55 10.70
CA ALA A 35 -14.98 3.02 9.35
C ALA A 35 -15.01 1.48 9.35
N ALA A 36 -14.12 0.84 10.11
CA ALA A 36 -14.08 -0.61 10.24
C ALA A 36 -15.39 -1.17 10.84
N GLU A 37 -15.92 -0.55 11.90
CA GLU A 37 -17.18 -0.97 12.52
C GLU A 37 -18.36 -0.83 11.54
N ARG A 38 -18.44 0.29 10.81
CA ARG A 38 -19.50 0.51 9.80
C ARG A 38 -19.46 -0.51 8.68
N VAL A 39 -18.27 -0.83 8.18
CA VAL A 39 -18.11 -1.87 7.15
C VAL A 39 -18.50 -3.25 7.68
N ARG A 40 -18.12 -3.60 8.92
CA ARG A 40 -18.50 -4.88 9.56
C ARG A 40 -20.00 -5.07 9.65
N VAL A 41 -20.73 -4.03 10.07
CA VAL A 41 -22.20 -4.08 10.19
C VAL A 41 -22.93 -3.72 8.90
N GLY A 42 -22.22 -3.31 7.85
CA GLY A 42 -22.79 -2.93 6.56
C GLY A 42 -23.51 -1.59 6.57
N ALA A 43 -23.22 -0.74 7.56
CA ALA A 43 -23.74 0.62 7.69
C ALA A 43 -22.92 1.60 6.82
N VAL A 44 -22.80 1.28 5.54
CA VAL A 44 -22.09 2.06 4.52
C VAL A 44 -22.97 2.23 3.28
N GLU A 45 -22.59 3.16 2.40
CA GLU A 45 -23.24 3.35 1.11
C GLU A 45 -23.34 2.04 0.31
N ALA A 46 -24.43 1.85 -0.43
CA ALA A 46 -24.75 0.58 -1.09
C ALA A 46 -23.62 0.07 -2.01
N SER A 47 -22.92 0.97 -2.70
CA SER A 47 -21.77 0.62 -3.55
C SER A 47 -20.57 0.12 -2.76
N LEU A 48 -20.32 0.66 -1.56
CA LEU A 48 -19.23 0.21 -0.70
C LEU A 48 -19.61 -1.10 0.01
N ALA A 49 -20.88 -1.26 0.37
CA ALA A 49 -21.41 -2.51 0.92
C ALA A 49 -21.19 -3.66 -0.08
N GLN A 50 -21.53 -3.48 -1.36
CA GLN A 50 -21.31 -4.49 -2.40
C GLN A 50 -19.83 -4.87 -2.57
N ARG A 51 -18.91 -3.90 -2.47
CA ARG A 51 -17.46 -4.14 -2.60
C ARG A 51 -16.85 -4.84 -1.39
N THR A 52 -17.49 -4.77 -0.22
CA THR A 52 -16.97 -5.33 1.03
C THR A 52 -17.73 -6.58 1.50
N GLU A 53 -18.90 -6.86 0.92
CA GLU A 53 -19.80 -7.96 1.29
C GLU A 53 -19.09 -9.32 1.39
N ALA A 54 -18.23 -9.64 0.43
CA ALA A 54 -17.54 -10.93 0.39
C ALA A 54 -16.55 -11.17 1.55
N ARG A 55 -16.10 -10.10 2.23
CA ARG A 55 -15.02 -10.18 3.24
C ARG A 55 -15.32 -9.46 4.54
N ARG A 56 -16.46 -8.76 4.65
CA ARG A 56 -16.80 -7.94 5.83
C ARG A 56 -16.87 -8.73 7.14
N GLU A 57 -17.18 -10.03 7.07
CA GLU A 57 -17.27 -10.92 8.24
C GLU A 57 -15.92 -11.57 8.61
N ILE A 58 -14.88 -11.41 7.79
CA ILE A 58 -13.56 -12.00 8.03
C ILE A 58 -12.80 -11.11 9.02
N ASP A 59 -12.76 -11.53 10.28
CA ASP A 59 -12.00 -10.85 11.34
C ASP A 59 -10.64 -11.49 11.60
N SER A 60 -9.81 -11.61 10.56
CA SER A 60 -8.44 -12.14 10.66
C SER A 60 -7.39 -11.08 11.02
N ALA A 61 -7.80 -9.82 11.27
CA ALA A 61 -6.88 -8.70 11.37
C ALA A 61 -5.82 -8.86 12.49
N ALA A 62 -6.22 -9.41 13.64
CA ALA A 62 -5.27 -9.67 14.74
C ALA A 62 -4.27 -10.77 14.37
N GLU A 63 -4.75 -11.87 13.79
CA GLU A 63 -3.92 -13.01 13.37
C GLU A 63 -2.95 -12.61 12.26
N ASP A 64 -3.42 -11.84 11.26
CA ASP A 64 -2.61 -11.33 10.16
C ASP A 64 -1.49 -10.42 10.66
N LEU A 65 -1.77 -9.55 11.65
CA LEU A 65 -0.77 -8.68 12.26
C LEU A 65 0.25 -9.46 13.10
N ASP A 66 -0.19 -10.44 13.88
CA ASP A 66 0.72 -11.28 14.67
C ASP A 66 1.63 -12.10 13.76
N LEU A 67 1.08 -12.63 12.67
CA LEU A 67 1.82 -13.32 11.62
C LEU A 67 2.85 -12.41 10.95
N LEU A 68 2.46 -11.18 10.61
CA LEU A 68 3.37 -10.18 10.04
C LEU A 68 4.52 -9.85 11.00
N HIS A 69 4.22 -9.58 12.26
CA HIS A 69 5.22 -9.29 13.29
C HIS A 69 6.19 -10.46 13.50
N SER A 70 5.70 -11.70 13.50
CA SER A 70 6.55 -12.90 13.62
C SER A 70 7.57 -13.04 12.49
N ARG A 71 7.33 -12.40 11.34
CA ARG A 71 8.24 -12.36 10.18
C ARG A 71 9.11 -11.10 10.15
N GLY A 72 9.09 -10.30 11.20
CA GLY A 72 9.80 -9.01 11.26
C GLY A 72 9.18 -7.95 10.36
N GLY A 73 7.90 -8.10 10.01
CA GLY A 73 7.15 -7.11 9.25
C GLY A 73 6.37 -6.14 10.13
N ARG A 74 5.81 -5.11 9.50
CA ARG A 74 4.93 -4.11 10.12
C ARG A 74 3.88 -3.63 9.13
N LEU A 75 2.78 -3.13 9.67
CA LEU A 75 1.78 -2.41 8.90
C LEU A 75 2.13 -0.92 8.97
N VAL A 76 2.29 -0.28 7.81
CA VAL A 76 2.55 1.17 7.69
C VAL A 76 1.29 1.83 7.13
N THR A 77 0.82 2.90 7.75
CA THR A 77 -0.38 3.64 7.37
C THR A 77 -0.07 5.13 7.23
N ALA A 78 -1.03 5.92 6.76
CA ALA A 78 -0.88 7.37 6.66
C ALA A 78 -0.67 8.08 8.01
N ASP A 79 -0.90 7.39 9.13
CA ASP A 79 -0.66 7.91 10.49
C ASP A 79 0.79 7.70 10.96
N ASP A 80 1.58 6.89 10.25
CA ASP A 80 2.96 6.54 10.62
C ASP A 80 3.97 7.48 9.96
N GLU A 81 5.05 7.84 10.68
CA GLU A 81 6.12 8.73 10.16
C GLU A 81 6.79 8.16 8.91
N GLU A 82 6.86 6.84 8.81
CA GLU A 82 7.46 6.12 7.69
C GLU A 82 6.61 6.15 6.41
N TRP A 83 5.38 6.67 6.45
CA TRP A 83 4.54 6.75 5.26
C TRP A 83 5.21 7.58 4.16
N PRO A 84 5.42 7.04 2.93
CA PRO A 84 6.12 7.74 1.86
C PRO A 84 5.20 8.78 1.18
N GLY A 85 4.83 9.82 1.94
CA GLY A 85 3.83 10.81 1.57
C GLY A 85 4.19 11.57 0.29
N LEU A 86 5.46 11.91 0.10
CA LEU A 86 5.95 12.57 -1.13
C LEU A 86 5.79 11.68 -2.37
N ALA A 87 6.15 10.40 -2.27
CA ALA A 87 5.99 9.45 -3.37
C ALA A 87 4.51 9.24 -3.71
N PHE A 88 3.63 9.26 -2.70
CA PHE A 88 2.20 9.11 -2.88
C PHE A 88 1.43 10.39 -3.23
N ALA A 89 2.06 11.57 -3.14
CA ALA A 89 1.43 12.84 -3.51
C ALA A 89 0.94 12.84 -4.96
N ALA A 90 1.62 12.09 -5.84
CA ALA A 90 1.22 11.91 -7.24
C ALA A 90 -0.15 11.24 -7.41
N PHE A 91 -0.63 10.46 -6.44
CA PHE A 91 -1.91 9.77 -6.48
C PHE A 91 -3.10 10.63 -6.02
N GLY A 92 -2.89 11.88 -5.63
CA GLY A 92 -3.98 12.78 -5.22
C GLY A 92 -4.80 12.21 -4.06
N GLY A 93 -4.19 12.09 -2.88
CA GLY A 93 -4.90 11.88 -1.62
C GLY A 93 -5.41 13.20 -1.05
N SER A 94 -6.53 13.16 -0.32
CA SER A 94 -7.17 14.27 0.40
C SER A 94 -6.21 15.08 1.29
N SER A 95 -5.16 14.44 1.83
CA SER A 95 -4.19 15.07 2.74
C SER A 95 -3.08 15.88 2.06
N PHE A 96 -2.81 15.70 0.75
CA PHE A 96 -1.62 16.27 0.10
C PHE A 96 -1.89 17.21 -1.07
N GLY A 97 -3.16 17.56 -1.35
CA GLY A 97 -3.53 18.65 -2.27
C GLY A 97 -3.07 18.52 -3.73
N GLY A 98 -2.52 17.36 -4.12
CA GLY A 98 -2.07 17.08 -5.48
C GLY A 98 -3.22 16.94 -6.46
N GLN A 99 -3.01 17.37 -7.71
CA GLN A 99 -3.93 17.05 -8.80
C GLN A 99 -4.01 15.52 -8.94
N PRO A 100 -5.20 14.91 -8.93
CA PRO A 100 -5.33 13.46 -9.13
C PRO A 100 -4.70 13.07 -10.47
N VAL A 101 -4.14 11.85 -10.56
CA VAL A 101 -3.69 11.27 -11.83
C VAL A 101 -4.85 11.36 -12.82
N ARG A 102 -4.77 12.34 -13.73
CA ARG A 102 -5.95 12.90 -14.43
C ARG A 102 -6.74 11.89 -15.29
N ASP A 103 -6.19 10.71 -15.53
CA ASP A 103 -6.73 9.73 -16.48
C ASP A 103 -6.95 8.31 -15.92
N LYS A 104 -6.78 8.06 -14.61
CA LYS A 104 -7.03 6.73 -14.02
C LYS A 104 -7.93 6.82 -12.79
N ALA A 105 -9.17 6.35 -12.94
CA ALA A 105 -10.16 6.25 -11.85
C ALA A 105 -9.71 5.37 -10.66
N GLU A 106 -8.65 4.58 -10.86
CA GLU A 106 -8.03 3.70 -9.86
C GLU A 106 -6.68 4.25 -9.35
N GLY A 107 -6.25 5.43 -9.78
CA GLY A 107 -4.96 6.01 -9.42
C GLY A 107 -4.93 6.63 -8.03
N HIS A 108 -5.28 5.87 -6.99
CA HIS A 108 -5.34 6.34 -5.61
C HIS A 108 -4.21 5.76 -4.75
N ALA A 109 -3.82 6.51 -3.71
CA ALA A 109 -2.88 6.04 -2.72
C ALA A 109 -3.46 4.79 -2.00
N PRO A 110 -2.60 3.84 -1.59
CA PRO A 110 -3.04 2.71 -0.79
C PRO A 110 -3.56 3.16 0.57
N LEU A 111 -4.45 2.37 1.19
CA LEU A 111 -4.93 2.61 2.56
C LEU A 111 -3.86 2.27 3.61
N ALA A 112 -3.10 1.21 3.37
CA ALA A 112 -2.02 0.75 4.22
C ALA A 112 -1.04 -0.11 3.40
N LEU A 113 0.19 -0.22 3.89
CA LEU A 113 1.25 -1.04 3.32
C LEU A 113 1.64 -2.14 4.31
N TRP A 114 1.68 -3.38 3.81
CA TRP A 114 2.18 -4.53 4.56
C TRP A 114 3.66 -4.73 4.20
N VAL A 115 4.55 -4.43 5.13
CA VAL A 115 5.98 -4.32 4.87
C VAL A 115 6.75 -5.41 5.60
N ILE A 116 7.71 -6.03 4.93
CA ILE A 116 8.72 -6.91 5.54
C ILE A 116 10.09 -6.33 5.23
N GLY A 117 10.91 -6.14 6.26
CA GLY A 117 12.21 -5.46 6.16
C GLY A 117 12.36 -4.40 7.23
N ASN A 118 13.57 -3.86 7.40
CA ASN A 118 13.90 -2.90 8.45
C ASN A 118 14.11 -1.46 7.95
N ALA A 119 14.29 -1.27 6.63
CA ALA A 119 14.47 0.05 6.05
C ALA A 119 13.18 0.85 6.13
N SER A 120 13.30 2.16 6.40
CA SER A 120 12.17 3.08 6.44
C SER A 120 11.70 3.43 5.02
N LEU A 121 10.43 3.23 4.72
CA LEU A 121 9.86 3.47 3.39
C LEU A 121 9.95 4.93 2.96
N ASP A 122 9.77 5.89 3.87
CA ASP A 122 9.94 7.32 3.57
C ASP A 122 11.36 7.59 3.10
N GLU A 123 12.38 7.20 3.88
CA GLU A 123 13.80 7.37 3.55
C GLU A 123 14.17 6.66 2.23
N VAL A 124 13.73 5.41 2.06
CA VAL A 124 13.99 4.64 0.84
C VAL A 124 13.36 5.32 -0.38
N SER A 125 12.17 5.89 -0.22
CA SER A 125 11.44 6.52 -1.33
C SER A 125 12.03 7.87 -1.76
N GLU A 126 12.77 8.57 -0.89
CA GLU A 126 13.40 9.85 -1.23
C GLU A 126 14.42 9.72 -2.37
N ARG A 127 15.15 8.61 -2.39
CA ARG A 127 16.18 8.31 -3.39
C ARG A 127 15.92 6.95 -4.00
N ALA A 128 14.82 6.86 -4.75
CA ALA A 128 14.44 5.63 -5.44
C ALA A 128 14.36 5.80 -6.96
N ALA A 129 14.65 4.72 -7.69
CA ALA A 129 14.42 4.61 -9.12
C ALA A 129 13.69 3.29 -9.43
N ALA A 130 12.64 3.38 -10.26
CA ALA A 130 11.92 2.20 -10.70
C ALA A 130 12.63 1.54 -11.89
N ILE A 131 12.97 0.26 -11.78
CA ILE A 131 13.43 -0.57 -12.91
C ILE A 131 12.35 -1.60 -13.24
N VAL A 132 11.76 -1.46 -14.42
CA VAL A 132 10.73 -2.35 -14.96
C VAL A 132 11.09 -2.78 -16.38
N GLY A 133 10.61 -3.93 -16.81
CA GLY A 133 10.95 -4.48 -18.13
C GLY A 133 9.97 -5.56 -18.61
N THR A 134 10.25 -6.11 -19.78
CA THR A 134 9.52 -7.25 -20.33
C THR A 134 9.76 -8.50 -19.50
N ARG A 135 8.72 -9.34 -19.32
CA ARG A 135 8.87 -10.66 -18.72
C ARG A 135 9.61 -11.64 -19.64
N ALA A 136 9.65 -11.38 -20.95
CA ALA A 136 10.43 -12.16 -21.92
C ALA A 136 11.71 -11.38 -22.27
N SER A 137 12.58 -11.16 -21.29
CA SER A 137 13.86 -10.47 -21.51
C SER A 137 14.83 -11.34 -22.29
N THR A 138 15.71 -10.70 -23.04
CA THR A 138 16.89 -11.36 -23.59
C THR A 138 18.01 -11.35 -22.55
N ALA A 139 19.01 -12.23 -22.68
CA ALA A 139 20.20 -12.22 -21.83
C ALA A 139 20.91 -10.85 -21.84
N TYR A 140 20.89 -10.13 -22.97
CA TYR A 140 21.40 -8.76 -23.02
C TYR A 140 20.57 -7.78 -22.18
N GLY A 141 19.23 -7.88 -22.23
CA GLY A 141 18.35 -7.06 -21.41
C GLY A 141 18.53 -7.30 -19.92
N GLU A 142 18.72 -8.56 -19.51
CA GLU A 142 19.04 -8.92 -18.12
C GLU A 142 20.38 -8.32 -17.68
N HIS A 143 21.41 -8.42 -18.51
CA HIS A 143 22.72 -7.85 -18.22
C HIS A 143 22.65 -6.33 -18.03
N VAL A 144 22.03 -5.61 -18.96
CA VAL A 144 21.89 -4.14 -18.86
C VAL A 144 21.04 -3.73 -17.66
N ALA A 145 19.96 -4.44 -17.35
CA ALA A 145 19.15 -4.16 -16.17
C ALA A 145 19.96 -4.38 -14.87
N GLY A 146 20.79 -5.43 -14.84
CA GLY A 146 21.71 -5.71 -13.73
C GLY A 146 22.75 -4.61 -13.53
N ASP A 147 23.40 -4.18 -14.61
CA ASP A 147 24.41 -3.10 -14.55
C ASP A 147 23.79 -1.77 -14.08
N LEU A 148 22.59 -1.44 -14.57
CA LEU A 148 21.86 -0.24 -14.11
C LEU A 148 21.50 -0.34 -12.62
N ALA A 149 21.02 -1.49 -12.17
CA ALA A 149 20.66 -1.70 -10.77
C ALA A 149 21.90 -1.61 -9.85
N ALA A 150 23.02 -2.21 -10.26
CA ALA A 150 24.28 -2.12 -9.54
C ALA A 150 24.78 -0.68 -9.44
N GLY A 151 24.79 0.06 -10.54
CA GLY A 151 25.20 1.46 -10.56
C GLY A 151 24.33 2.35 -9.67
N LEU A 152 23.01 2.12 -9.63
CA LEU A 152 22.10 2.85 -8.72
C LEU A 152 22.40 2.52 -7.24
N ALA A 153 22.60 1.23 -6.92
CA ALA A 153 22.91 0.81 -5.56
C ALA A 153 24.25 1.38 -5.07
N GLU A 154 25.28 1.45 -5.93
CA GLU A 154 26.57 2.08 -5.63
C GLU A 154 26.46 3.58 -5.31
N HIS A 155 25.40 4.24 -5.79
CA HIS A 155 25.11 5.66 -5.55
C HIS A 155 24.02 5.88 -4.49
N GLU A 156 23.74 4.85 -3.68
CA GLU A 156 22.74 4.88 -2.61
C GLU A 156 21.36 5.30 -3.14
N VAL A 157 20.99 4.77 -4.30
CA VAL A 157 19.65 4.89 -4.89
C VAL A 157 18.97 3.54 -4.81
N ALA A 158 17.82 3.49 -4.13
CA ALA A 158 17.02 2.30 -3.99
C ALA A 158 16.40 1.91 -5.34
N VAL A 159 16.54 0.63 -5.71
CA VAL A 159 15.88 0.09 -6.91
C VAL A 159 14.53 -0.47 -6.52
N VAL A 160 13.46 0.08 -7.11
CA VAL A 160 12.08 -0.40 -6.91
C VAL A 160 11.64 -1.18 -8.14
N SER A 161 11.11 -2.38 -7.94
CA SER A 161 10.58 -3.22 -9.01
C SER A 161 9.37 -4.03 -8.56
N GLY A 162 8.62 -4.57 -9.52
CA GLY A 162 7.40 -5.34 -9.25
C GLY A 162 7.61 -6.82 -8.91
N GLY A 163 8.86 -7.29 -8.80
CA GLY A 163 9.18 -8.68 -8.48
C GLY A 163 8.68 -9.70 -9.52
N ALA A 164 8.46 -9.27 -10.77
CA ALA A 164 8.01 -10.16 -11.83
C ALA A 164 9.14 -11.13 -12.23
N ILE A 165 8.80 -12.41 -12.32
CA ILE A 165 9.73 -13.44 -12.81
C ILE A 165 9.83 -13.36 -14.33
N VAL A 166 11.04 -13.57 -14.85
CA VAL A 166 11.29 -13.72 -16.29
C VAL A 166 10.73 -15.07 -16.76
N LEU A 167 9.94 -15.05 -17.84
CA LEU A 167 9.32 -16.23 -18.47
C LEU A 167 10.32 -16.96 -19.37
#